data_AF-A0A925ZNV2-F1
#
_entry.id   AF-A0A925ZNV2-F1
#
_cell.length_a   1.000
_cell.length_b   1.000
_cell.length_c   1.000
_cell.angle_alpha   90.00
_cell.angle_beta   90.00
_cell.angle_gamma   90.00
#
_symmetry.space_group_name_H-M   'P 1'
#
loop_
_entity.id
_entity.type
_entity.pdbx_description
1 polymer ?
#
loop_
_entity_poly.entity_id
_entity_poly.type
_entity_poly.pdbx_seq_one_letter_code
_entity_poly.pdbx_strand_id
1 'polypeptide(L)'
;MSALGRCDRDLARICQADRVVEVDCGALEQRCAMTGEGPVCRDRSADDCAPATASRCAGNTLRTCEDGRWRTFDCETLGGVCVPPSGREGPRCVFALPRADPQCGACGCPPEPSVEVCDGRDNDLDGAIDEDAPCLPVPVVAFVVGGEGEGSYTDEDVRTAITELDAAFARDDGLGIAFELRDVVRLSDDELLEIDMRDVDRMLTAGVLKIASEDFYVPVVFTDVVLAEGVPRPGISTVPNGMCGGLRRVWQRQPPVGIVAIAKERWPTTLAHEMGHFLGLCHTHEAPPPVQRVAEGSELADAPVCDARCPEDDDGICDTATDPGPERCATDEQCLVHCLGGDRPDPRNMMAYYPECRSMFSEEQTLLMRRSLALRRGWHACTQSSAGCVCDPALGSCPEEMTCRPYVGGADAGTNWRCDLDGAALPGGTCKAGGECGNGSICVHTPDGAGHCARTCMPGVTACKCEAIDAPAVAVCTEDLRFDSAP
;
A
#
# COMPACT_ATOMS: atom_id res chain seq x y z
N MET A 1 -16.32 -31.47 2.88
CA MET A 1 -16.79 -32.82 2.55
C MET A 1 -17.95 -32.69 1.58
N SER A 2 -17.75 -33.00 0.29
CA SER A 2 -18.85 -32.98 -0.70
C SER A 2 -19.86 -34.06 -0.34
N ALA A 3 -21.15 -33.73 -0.25
CA ALA A 3 -22.18 -34.72 0.05
C ALA A 3 -22.22 -35.80 -1.04
N LEU A 4 -22.08 -37.07 -0.65
CA LEU A 4 -22.18 -38.21 -1.55
C LEU A 4 -23.67 -38.45 -1.88
N GLY A 5 -24.04 -38.28 -3.14
CA GLY A 5 -25.39 -38.55 -3.63
C GLY A 5 -25.49 -38.56 -5.15
N ARG A 6 -26.61 -39.04 -5.69
CA ARG A 6 -26.90 -39.01 -7.14
C ARG A 6 -28.38 -38.80 -7.42
N CYS A 7 -28.68 -38.19 -8.54
CA CYS A 7 -30.02 -38.22 -9.14
C CYS A 7 -30.15 -39.43 -10.08
N ASP A 8 -31.21 -40.20 -9.92
CA ASP A 8 -31.67 -41.19 -10.91
C ASP A 8 -33.05 -40.78 -11.41
N ARG A 9 -33.07 -40.09 -12.56
CA ARG A 9 -34.25 -39.35 -13.06
C ARG A 9 -34.76 -38.36 -12.00
N ASP A 10 -35.99 -38.54 -11.52
CA ASP A 10 -36.61 -37.70 -10.50
C ASP A 10 -36.41 -38.23 -9.07
N LEU A 11 -35.57 -39.26 -8.87
CA LEU A 11 -35.24 -39.81 -7.56
C LEU A 11 -33.89 -39.27 -7.06
N ALA A 12 -33.91 -38.50 -5.97
CA ALA A 12 -32.71 -38.06 -5.27
C ALA A 12 -32.25 -39.13 -4.26
N ARG A 13 -31.00 -39.60 -4.38
CA ARG A 13 -30.38 -40.51 -3.40
C ARG A 13 -29.26 -39.77 -2.67
N ILE A 14 -29.44 -39.54 -1.38
CA ILE A 14 -28.53 -38.75 -0.52
C ILE A 14 -27.99 -39.64 0.59
N CYS A 15 -26.68 -39.59 0.88
CA CYS A 15 -26.14 -40.18 2.09
C CYS A 15 -26.21 -39.17 3.25
N GLN A 16 -27.05 -39.44 4.25
CA GLN A 16 -27.20 -38.61 5.45
C GLN A 16 -27.07 -39.48 6.70
N ALA A 17 -26.12 -39.16 7.58
CA ALA A 17 -25.86 -39.87 8.84
C ALA A 17 -25.73 -41.41 8.65
N ASP A 18 -24.84 -41.83 7.74
CA ASP A 18 -24.57 -43.23 7.39
C ASP A 18 -25.76 -44.03 6.85
N ARG A 19 -26.79 -43.34 6.34
CA ARG A 19 -27.96 -43.96 5.71
C ARG A 19 -28.20 -43.35 4.32
N VAL A 20 -28.60 -44.20 3.38
CA VAL A 20 -29.10 -43.75 2.07
C VAL A 20 -30.55 -43.34 2.24
N VAL A 21 -30.85 -42.07 2.00
CA VAL A 21 -32.19 -41.51 1.95
C VAL A 21 -32.58 -41.34 0.50
N GLU A 22 -33.76 -41.81 0.12
CA GLU A 22 -34.32 -41.64 -1.22
C GLU A 22 -35.52 -40.69 -1.16
N VAL A 23 -35.53 -39.68 -2.01
CA VAL A 23 -36.62 -38.72 -2.15
C VAL A 23 -37.13 -38.77 -3.59
N ASP A 24 -38.40 -39.14 -3.76
CA ASP A 24 -39.07 -39.11 -5.07
C ASP A 24 -39.52 -37.68 -5.37
N CYS A 25 -38.67 -36.93 -6.06
CA CYS A 25 -38.99 -35.57 -6.48
C CYS A 25 -40.14 -35.54 -7.49
N GLY A 26 -40.34 -36.63 -8.25
CA GLY A 26 -41.42 -36.74 -9.24
C GLY A 26 -42.79 -36.76 -8.56
N ALA A 27 -42.89 -37.43 -7.40
CA ALA A 27 -44.09 -37.40 -6.57
C ALA A 27 -44.40 -36.00 -5.99
N LEU A 28 -43.42 -35.11 -5.94
CA LEU A 28 -43.55 -33.71 -5.53
C LEU A 28 -43.79 -32.76 -6.71
N GLU A 29 -44.02 -33.28 -7.92
CA GLU A 29 -44.07 -32.51 -9.18
C GLU A 29 -42.76 -31.74 -9.49
N GLN A 30 -41.68 -32.11 -8.82
CA GLN A 30 -40.35 -31.58 -8.96
C GLN A 30 -39.49 -32.52 -9.82
N ARG A 31 -38.23 -32.13 -10.02
CA ARG A 31 -37.18 -33.00 -10.56
C ARG A 31 -36.02 -33.08 -9.59
N CYS A 32 -35.22 -34.13 -9.71
CA CYS A 32 -33.94 -34.18 -9.01
C CYS A 32 -32.90 -33.35 -9.77
N ALA A 33 -32.24 -32.43 -9.06
CA ALA A 33 -31.11 -31.65 -9.56
C ALA A 33 -29.87 -31.91 -8.70
N MET A 34 -28.74 -32.21 -9.34
CA MET A 34 -27.45 -32.27 -8.66
C MET A 34 -26.98 -30.85 -8.35
N THR A 35 -26.54 -30.59 -7.13
CA THR A 35 -25.95 -29.32 -6.70
C THR A 35 -24.60 -29.57 -6.03
N GLY A 36 -23.83 -28.51 -5.74
CA GLY A 36 -22.63 -28.59 -4.92
C GLY A 36 -22.84 -29.24 -3.53
N GLU A 37 -24.07 -29.20 -3.01
CA GLU A 37 -24.46 -29.80 -1.71
C GLU A 37 -25.07 -31.21 -1.85
N GLY A 38 -25.12 -31.77 -3.06
CA GLY A 38 -25.74 -33.07 -3.36
C GLY A 38 -27.06 -32.95 -4.16
N PRO A 39 -27.77 -34.07 -4.38
CA PRO A 39 -29.03 -34.06 -5.12
C PRO A 39 -30.18 -33.47 -4.29
N VAL A 40 -30.95 -32.56 -4.88
CA VAL A 40 -32.11 -31.91 -4.25
C VAL A 40 -33.31 -31.89 -5.19
N CYS A 41 -34.53 -31.90 -4.64
CA CYS A 41 -35.74 -31.71 -5.43
C CYS A 41 -35.94 -30.23 -5.75
N ARG A 42 -36.17 -29.91 -7.03
CA ARG A 42 -36.40 -28.55 -7.51
C ARG A 42 -37.59 -28.51 -8.47
N ASP A 43 -38.31 -27.39 -8.48
CA ASP A 43 -39.34 -27.13 -9.47
C ASP A 43 -38.76 -27.18 -10.88
N ARG A 44 -39.55 -27.74 -11.81
CA ARG A 44 -39.19 -27.82 -13.22
C ARG A 44 -39.16 -26.42 -13.83
N SER A 45 -38.13 -26.13 -14.63
CA SER A 45 -37.92 -24.88 -15.35
C SER A 45 -37.55 -25.15 -16.80
N ALA A 46 -37.86 -24.21 -17.69
CA ALA A 46 -37.41 -24.25 -19.09
C ALA A 46 -35.87 -24.20 -19.22
N ASP A 47 -35.18 -23.69 -18.20
CA ASP A 47 -33.71 -23.63 -18.14
C ASP A 47 -33.08 -24.88 -17.54
N ASP A 48 -33.85 -25.94 -17.31
CA ASP A 48 -33.33 -27.19 -16.77
C ASP A 48 -32.39 -27.90 -17.78
N CYS A 49 -31.29 -28.43 -17.26
CA CYS A 49 -30.32 -29.24 -17.99
C CYS A 49 -29.90 -30.47 -17.17
N ALA A 50 -29.42 -31.51 -17.86
CA ALA A 50 -28.86 -32.68 -17.21
C ALA A 50 -27.37 -32.43 -16.89
N PRO A 51 -26.82 -32.98 -15.79
CA PRO A 51 -25.42 -32.77 -15.41
C PRO A 51 -24.39 -33.20 -16.49
N ALA A 52 -24.76 -34.13 -17.37
CA ALA A 52 -23.92 -34.58 -18.48
C ALA A 52 -24.09 -33.75 -19.78
N THR A 53 -24.91 -32.69 -19.75
CA THR A 53 -25.13 -31.86 -20.94
C THR A 53 -23.92 -30.98 -21.16
N ALA A 54 -23.20 -31.22 -22.26
CA ALA A 54 -22.02 -30.43 -22.60
C ALA A 54 -22.38 -28.96 -22.76
N SER A 55 -21.51 -28.08 -22.24
CA SER A 55 -21.56 -26.65 -22.51
C SER A 55 -21.49 -26.39 -24.01
N ARG A 56 -22.05 -25.27 -24.47
CA ARG A 56 -22.06 -24.89 -25.90
C ARG A 56 -22.02 -23.39 -26.11
N CYS A 57 -21.36 -22.96 -27.17
CA CYS A 57 -21.45 -21.60 -27.67
C CYS A 57 -22.67 -21.44 -28.59
N ALA A 58 -23.39 -20.34 -28.44
CA ALA A 58 -24.39 -19.86 -29.39
C ALA A 58 -24.03 -18.41 -29.74
N GLY A 59 -23.27 -18.23 -30.83
CA GLY A 59 -22.60 -16.94 -31.10
C GLY A 59 -21.56 -16.63 -30.01
N ASN A 60 -21.58 -15.41 -29.48
CA ASN A 60 -20.74 -14.99 -28.36
C ASN A 60 -21.27 -15.40 -26.98
N THR A 61 -22.36 -16.15 -26.92
CA THR A 61 -22.95 -16.57 -25.65
C THR A 61 -22.53 -18.00 -25.28
N LEU A 62 -21.84 -18.17 -24.16
CA LEU A 62 -21.56 -19.48 -23.56
C LEU A 62 -22.73 -19.95 -22.72
N ARG A 63 -23.24 -21.14 -23.00
CA ARG A 63 -24.22 -21.83 -22.16
C ARG A 63 -23.55 -22.99 -21.44
N THR A 64 -23.63 -23.02 -20.12
CA THR A 64 -23.10 -24.10 -19.27
C THR A 64 -24.18 -24.59 -18.32
N CYS A 65 -24.14 -25.87 -17.97
CA CYS A 65 -25.08 -26.48 -17.04
C CYS A 65 -24.49 -26.46 -15.63
N GLU A 66 -24.97 -25.57 -14.78
CA GLU A 66 -24.54 -25.45 -13.39
C GLU A 66 -25.72 -25.77 -12.48
N ASP A 67 -25.52 -26.70 -11.54
CA ASP A 67 -26.55 -27.15 -10.60
C ASP A 67 -27.87 -27.58 -11.27
N GLY A 68 -27.74 -28.21 -12.44
CA GLY A 68 -28.85 -28.65 -13.27
C GLY A 68 -29.58 -27.52 -14.00
N ARG A 69 -29.14 -26.26 -13.95
CA ARG A 69 -29.73 -25.16 -14.73
C ARG A 69 -28.76 -24.57 -15.74
N TRP A 70 -29.28 -24.15 -16.88
CA TRP A 70 -28.52 -23.40 -17.87
C TRP A 70 -28.16 -22.03 -17.30
N ARG A 71 -26.87 -21.76 -17.23
CA ARG A 71 -26.31 -20.42 -17.11
C ARG A 71 -25.88 -19.95 -18.48
N THR A 72 -26.04 -18.66 -18.71
CA THR A 72 -25.74 -17.99 -19.98
C THR A 72 -24.75 -16.87 -19.67
N PHE A 73 -23.59 -16.90 -20.32
CA PHE A 73 -22.56 -15.87 -20.22
C PHE A 73 -22.40 -15.22 -21.58
N ASP A 74 -22.60 -13.91 -21.67
CA ASP A 74 -22.26 -13.16 -22.86
C ASP A 74 -20.77 -12.84 -22.83
N CYS A 75 -19.98 -13.58 -23.62
CA CYS A 75 -18.54 -13.39 -23.64
C CYS A 75 -18.15 -12.01 -24.15
N GLU A 76 -18.97 -11.37 -25.00
CA GLU A 76 -18.66 -10.06 -25.59
C GLU A 76 -18.75 -8.94 -24.56
N THR A 77 -19.78 -8.96 -23.71
CA THR A 77 -19.91 -8.02 -22.58
C THR A 77 -18.75 -8.16 -21.58
N LEU A 78 -18.09 -9.33 -21.54
CA LEU A 78 -16.89 -9.58 -20.72
C LEU A 78 -15.57 -9.26 -21.47
N GLY A 79 -15.61 -8.78 -22.71
CA GLY A 79 -14.42 -8.50 -23.52
C GLY A 79 -13.78 -9.74 -24.16
N GLY A 80 -14.52 -10.83 -24.28
CA GLY A 80 -14.07 -12.10 -24.85
C GLY A 80 -14.92 -12.60 -26.02
N VAL A 81 -14.57 -13.78 -26.53
CA VAL A 81 -15.28 -14.49 -27.60
C VAL A 81 -15.57 -15.90 -27.13
N CYS A 82 -16.78 -16.40 -27.37
CA CYS A 82 -17.10 -17.79 -27.08
C CYS A 82 -16.43 -18.70 -28.10
N VAL A 83 -15.51 -19.55 -27.66
CA VAL A 83 -14.81 -20.50 -28.54
C VAL A 83 -15.44 -21.88 -28.41
N PRO A 84 -15.82 -22.53 -29.54
CA PRO A 84 -16.35 -23.89 -29.51
C PRO A 84 -15.31 -24.88 -28.96
N PRO A 85 -15.72 -26.07 -28.49
CA PRO A 85 -14.79 -27.06 -27.93
C PRO A 85 -13.65 -27.38 -28.88
N SER A 86 -12.44 -27.48 -28.33
CA SER A 86 -11.24 -27.88 -29.06
C SER A 86 -10.51 -28.97 -28.28
N GLY A 87 -10.42 -30.17 -28.85
CA GLY A 87 -9.81 -31.33 -28.19
C GLY A 87 -10.55 -31.76 -26.93
N ARG A 88 -9.83 -31.82 -25.80
CA ARG A 88 -10.39 -32.21 -24.48
C ARG A 88 -11.04 -31.03 -23.74
N GLU A 89 -10.90 -29.82 -24.25
CA GLU A 89 -11.40 -28.63 -23.58
C GLU A 89 -12.81 -28.30 -24.09
N GLY A 90 -13.74 -28.13 -23.16
CA GLY A 90 -15.11 -27.67 -23.47
C GLY A 90 -15.13 -26.24 -24.00
N PRO A 91 -16.26 -25.79 -24.57
CA PRO A 91 -16.42 -24.40 -24.97
C PRO A 91 -16.32 -23.47 -23.76
N ARG A 92 -15.71 -22.31 -23.99
CA ARG A 92 -15.43 -21.30 -22.96
C ARG A 92 -15.41 -19.91 -23.56
N CYS A 93 -15.61 -18.89 -22.73
CA CYS A 93 -15.21 -17.54 -23.11
C CYS A 93 -13.68 -17.48 -23.09
N VAL A 94 -13.06 -17.13 -24.20
CA VAL A 94 -11.66 -16.75 -24.22
C VAL A 94 -11.56 -15.25 -24.38
N PHE A 95 -10.79 -14.62 -23.53
CA PHE A 95 -10.39 -13.24 -23.72
C PHE A 95 -9.25 -13.28 -24.71
N ALA A 96 -9.38 -12.56 -25.81
CA ALA A 96 -8.19 -12.26 -26.58
C ALA A 96 -7.30 -11.47 -25.62
N LEU A 97 -6.22 -12.08 -25.15
CA LEU A 97 -5.11 -11.30 -24.62
C LEU A 97 -4.88 -10.21 -25.68
N PRO A 98 -4.72 -8.92 -25.29
CA PRO A 98 -4.31 -7.89 -26.23
C PRO A 98 -3.22 -8.51 -27.07
N ARG A 99 -3.33 -8.44 -28.41
CA ARG A 99 -2.22 -8.89 -29.25
C ARG A 99 -1.02 -8.13 -28.74
N ALA A 100 -0.17 -8.81 -27.97
CA ALA A 100 1.08 -8.25 -27.52
C ALA A 100 1.73 -7.79 -28.81
N ASP A 101 2.00 -6.48 -28.91
CA ASP A 101 2.83 -6.00 -29.99
C ASP A 101 4.07 -6.91 -29.97
N PRO A 102 4.40 -7.61 -31.06
CA PRO A 102 5.54 -8.53 -31.07
C PRO A 102 6.88 -7.81 -30.77
N GLN A 103 6.89 -6.47 -30.77
CA GLN A 103 8.02 -5.65 -30.31
C GLN A 103 8.03 -5.42 -28.79
N CYS A 104 6.94 -5.73 -28.10
CA CYS A 104 6.76 -5.51 -26.68
C CYS A 104 6.68 -6.84 -25.92
N GLY A 105 7.19 -6.86 -24.68
CA GLY A 105 7.23 -8.06 -23.85
C GLY A 105 5.85 -8.52 -23.38
N ALA A 106 5.81 -9.60 -22.61
CA ALA A 106 4.58 -10.14 -22.03
C ALA A 106 3.83 -9.14 -21.12
N CYS A 107 4.49 -8.06 -20.71
CA CYS A 107 3.93 -6.96 -19.90
C CYS A 107 3.27 -5.84 -20.73
N GLY A 108 3.20 -5.99 -22.06
CA GLY A 108 2.82 -4.90 -22.95
C GLY A 108 3.98 -3.95 -23.24
N CYS A 109 3.73 -2.93 -24.06
CA CYS A 109 4.69 -1.84 -24.20
C CYS A 109 4.60 -0.98 -22.94
N PRO A 110 5.71 -0.47 -22.38
CA PRO A 110 5.62 0.64 -21.46
C PRO A 110 4.80 1.76 -22.14
N PRO A 111 3.97 2.50 -21.39
CA PRO A 111 3.25 3.63 -21.96
C PRO A 111 4.26 4.53 -22.68
N GLU A 112 3.88 5.08 -23.83
CA GLU A 112 4.73 6.09 -24.45
C GLU A 112 4.92 7.23 -23.46
N PRO A 113 6.17 7.70 -23.24
CA PRO A 113 6.44 8.90 -22.47
C PRO A 113 5.47 10.02 -22.83
N SER A 114 4.85 10.59 -21.82
CA SER A 114 3.90 11.69 -21.95
C SER A 114 4.29 12.80 -20.99
N VAL A 115 3.87 14.03 -21.28
CA VAL A 115 4.19 15.19 -20.43
C VAL A 115 3.72 14.92 -18.99
N GLU A 116 4.59 15.20 -18.03
CA GLU A 116 4.28 15.15 -16.60
C GLU A 116 2.96 15.87 -16.29
N VAL A 117 2.08 15.16 -15.61
CA VAL A 117 0.91 15.70 -14.94
C VAL A 117 1.06 15.38 -13.47
N CYS A 118 0.55 16.25 -12.60
CA CYS A 118 0.67 16.09 -11.15
C CYS A 118 -0.22 14.95 -10.61
N ASP A 119 0.05 13.72 -11.03
CA ASP A 119 -0.69 12.50 -10.72
C ASP A 119 0.15 11.49 -9.93
N GLY A 120 1.41 11.85 -9.65
CA GLY A 120 2.33 11.08 -8.86
C GLY A 120 2.91 9.86 -9.56
N ARG A 121 2.96 9.91 -10.89
CA ARG A 121 3.63 8.93 -11.73
C ARG A 121 4.69 9.64 -12.54
N ASP A 122 5.77 8.93 -12.81
CA ASP A 122 6.75 9.29 -13.83
C ASP A 122 6.10 9.06 -15.21
N ASN A 123 5.45 10.09 -15.75
CA ASN A 123 4.68 10.00 -16.98
C ASN A 123 5.58 9.99 -18.22
N ASP A 124 6.77 10.58 -18.14
CA ASP A 124 7.74 10.63 -19.23
C ASP A 124 8.88 9.60 -19.12
N LEU A 125 8.90 8.83 -18.03
CA LEU A 125 9.82 7.72 -17.76
C LEU A 125 11.29 8.16 -17.61
N ASP A 126 11.54 9.38 -17.15
CA ASP A 126 12.89 9.92 -16.93
C ASP A 126 13.46 9.63 -15.52
N GLY A 127 12.61 9.10 -14.62
CA GLY A 127 12.93 8.74 -13.24
C GLY A 127 12.62 9.83 -12.21
N ALA A 128 12.20 11.02 -12.64
CA ALA A 128 11.61 12.05 -11.80
C ALA A 128 10.08 11.91 -11.81
N ILE A 129 9.43 12.51 -10.82
CA ILE A 129 7.96 12.46 -10.68
C ILE A 129 7.45 13.89 -10.55
N ASP A 130 6.53 14.24 -11.43
CA ASP A 130 5.83 15.53 -11.47
C ASP A 130 6.78 16.76 -11.58
N GLU A 131 8.03 16.65 -12.03
CA GLU A 131 9.06 17.71 -11.98
C GLU A 131 8.78 18.88 -12.93
N ASP A 132 8.17 18.61 -14.09
CA ASP A 132 7.75 19.64 -15.05
C ASP A 132 6.25 20.00 -14.96
N ALA A 133 5.51 19.35 -14.05
CA ALA A 133 4.09 19.58 -13.85
C ALA A 133 3.82 20.70 -12.83
N PRO A 134 2.96 21.69 -13.14
CA PRO A 134 2.51 22.67 -12.15
C PRO A 134 1.55 21.97 -11.16
N CYS A 135 2.11 21.43 -10.09
CA CYS A 135 1.34 20.88 -8.98
C CYS A 135 0.61 21.98 -8.20
N LEU A 136 -0.63 21.70 -7.80
CA LEU A 136 -1.34 22.54 -6.83
C LEU A 136 -0.60 22.51 -5.48
N PRO A 137 -0.65 23.62 -4.71
CA PRO A 137 -0.14 23.65 -3.35
C PRO A 137 -0.69 22.50 -2.51
N VAL A 138 0.14 21.96 -1.63
CA VAL A 138 -0.24 20.89 -0.72
C VAL A 138 -1.13 21.47 0.39
N PRO A 139 -2.40 21.05 0.48
CA PRO A 139 -3.28 21.57 1.50
C PRO A 139 -2.89 21.00 2.88
N VAL A 140 -2.71 21.90 3.83
CA VAL A 140 -2.43 21.62 5.24
C VAL A 140 -3.68 21.88 6.06
N VAL A 141 -4.05 20.91 6.89
CA VAL A 141 -5.13 21.07 7.88
C VAL A 141 -4.50 21.15 9.25
N ALA A 142 -4.66 22.29 9.91
CA ALA A 142 -4.12 22.52 11.23
C ALA A 142 -5.11 22.03 12.29
N PHE A 143 -4.70 21.06 13.11
CA PHE A 143 -5.44 20.58 14.27
C PHE A 143 -4.86 21.25 15.52
N VAL A 144 -5.54 22.26 16.03
CA VAL A 144 -5.09 23.02 17.19
C VAL A 144 -5.74 22.47 18.44
N VAL A 145 -4.93 21.88 19.30
CA VAL A 145 -5.38 21.37 20.60
C VAL A 145 -5.53 22.53 21.58
N GLY A 146 -6.62 22.53 22.34
CA GLY A 146 -6.85 23.45 23.43
C GLY A 146 -7.69 22.84 24.54
N GLY A 147 -7.60 23.44 25.73
CA GLY A 147 -8.44 23.11 26.87
C GLY A 147 -9.61 24.06 27.07
N GLU A 148 -10.26 23.99 28.24
CA GLU A 148 -11.42 24.84 28.62
C GLU A 148 -11.14 26.37 28.70
N GLY A 149 -9.98 26.85 28.24
CA GLY A 149 -9.51 28.23 28.38
C GLY A 149 -8.81 28.86 27.17
N GLU A 150 -9.11 28.41 25.95
CA GLU A 150 -8.42 28.68 24.67
C GLU A 150 -7.18 27.81 24.44
N GLY A 151 -6.99 27.38 23.19
CA GLY A 151 -5.82 26.59 22.79
C GLY A 151 -4.55 27.42 22.87
N SER A 152 -3.42 26.76 23.10
CA SER A 152 -2.15 27.46 23.26
C SER A 152 -1.66 28.14 21.97
N TYR A 153 -2.27 27.81 20.83
CA TYR A 153 -2.05 28.48 19.54
C TYR A 153 -3.23 29.33 19.11
N THR A 154 -2.93 30.55 18.72
CA THR A 154 -3.83 31.44 18.01
C THR A 154 -3.86 31.10 16.52
N ASP A 155 -4.87 31.59 15.80
CA ASP A 155 -4.88 31.44 14.33
C ASP A 155 -3.69 32.15 13.66
N GLU A 156 -3.14 33.19 14.29
CA GLU A 156 -1.95 33.90 13.78
C GLU A 156 -0.70 33.05 13.91
N ASP A 157 -0.55 32.31 15.02
CA ASP A 157 0.55 31.37 15.19
C ASP A 157 0.53 30.27 14.12
N VAL A 158 -0.66 29.72 13.84
CA VAL A 158 -0.85 28.71 12.79
C VAL A 158 -0.48 29.27 11.41
N ARG A 159 -1.01 30.44 11.04
CA ARG A 159 -0.70 31.06 9.74
C ARG A 159 0.79 31.39 9.60
N THR A 160 1.42 31.85 10.67
CA THR A 160 2.87 32.12 10.69
C THR A 160 3.66 30.84 10.44
N ALA A 161 3.34 29.76 11.16
CA ALA A 161 4.01 28.48 10.98
C ALA A 161 3.85 27.92 9.56
N ILE A 162 2.67 28.03 8.95
CA ILE A 162 2.47 27.60 7.55
C ILE A 162 3.22 28.49 6.56
N THR A 163 3.31 29.79 6.81
CA THR A 163 4.11 30.71 5.98
C THR A 163 5.60 30.38 6.05
N GLU A 164 6.11 30.07 7.25
CA GLU A 164 7.49 29.63 7.45
C GLU A 164 7.77 28.28 6.78
N LEU A 165 6.82 27.35 6.85
CA LEU A 165 6.88 26.06 6.15
C LEU A 165 6.97 26.25 4.63
N ASP A 166 6.04 27.02 4.05
CA ASP A 166 6.03 27.29 2.61
C ASP A 166 7.34 27.94 2.15
N ALA A 167 7.85 28.91 2.91
CA ALA A 167 9.14 29.56 2.63
C ALA A 167 10.33 28.59 2.70
N ALA A 168 10.31 27.60 3.61
CA ALA A 168 11.38 26.62 3.76
C ALA A 168 11.44 25.60 2.60
N PHE A 169 10.32 25.38 1.91
CA PHE A 169 10.21 24.48 0.76
C PHE A 169 10.17 25.21 -0.59
N ALA A 170 10.09 26.53 -0.58
CA ALA A 170 10.14 27.35 -1.77
C ALA A 170 11.51 27.24 -2.46
N ARG A 171 11.50 27.07 -3.77
CA ARG A 171 12.70 27.05 -4.62
C ARG A 171 12.40 27.72 -5.96
N ASP A 172 13.40 28.41 -6.50
CA ASP A 172 13.31 29.11 -7.79
C ASP A 172 13.59 28.21 -9.00
N ASP A 173 14.02 26.97 -8.76
CA ASP A 173 14.38 25.98 -9.79
C ASP A 173 13.21 25.08 -10.23
N GLY A 174 11.99 25.33 -9.73
CA GLY A 174 10.80 24.54 -10.05
C GLY A 174 10.61 23.28 -9.21
N LEU A 175 11.64 22.86 -8.45
CA LEU A 175 11.56 21.67 -7.59
C LEU A 175 10.83 21.94 -6.27
N GLY A 176 10.56 23.21 -5.94
CA GLY A 176 9.90 23.61 -4.69
C GLY A 176 8.52 22.98 -4.50
N ILE A 177 8.14 22.78 -3.24
CA ILE A 177 6.82 22.29 -2.85
C ILE A 177 6.09 23.44 -2.16
N ALA A 178 4.99 23.89 -2.76
CA ALA A 178 4.14 24.90 -2.15
C ALA A 178 3.17 24.27 -1.14
N PHE A 179 2.92 24.94 -0.02
CA PHE A 179 1.96 24.53 1.01
C PHE A 179 0.91 25.62 1.21
N GLU A 180 -0.35 25.23 1.43
CA GLU A 180 -1.41 26.18 1.74
C GLU A 180 -2.20 25.76 2.99
N LEU A 181 -2.51 26.70 3.88
CA LEU A 181 -3.42 26.44 5.00
C LEU A 181 -4.84 26.32 4.46
N ARG A 182 -5.38 25.10 4.51
CA ARG A 182 -6.73 24.79 4.02
C ARG A 182 -7.79 25.03 5.08
N ASP A 183 -7.56 24.56 6.30
CA ASP A 183 -8.52 24.63 7.40
C ASP A 183 -7.82 24.61 8.77
N VAL A 184 -8.53 25.07 9.81
CA VAL A 184 -8.11 25.04 11.21
C VAL A 184 -9.19 24.36 12.04
N VAL A 185 -8.91 23.14 12.48
CA VAL A 185 -9.77 22.33 13.33
C VAL A 185 -9.33 22.50 14.78
N ARG A 186 -10.24 22.96 15.65
CA ARG A 186 -9.98 23.11 17.09
C ARG A 186 -10.40 21.82 17.81
N LEU A 187 -9.46 21.19 18.51
CA LEU A 187 -9.69 20.00 19.33
C LEU A 187 -9.76 20.42 20.80
N SER A 188 -10.87 20.11 21.48
CA SER A 188 -11.06 20.40 22.90
C SER A 188 -10.79 19.15 23.72
N ASP A 189 -9.52 18.84 23.95
CA ASP A 189 -9.07 17.64 24.65
C ASP A 189 -7.81 17.93 25.47
N ASP A 190 -7.98 18.05 26.78
CA ASP A 190 -6.88 18.34 27.71
C ASP A 190 -5.80 17.25 27.71
N GLU A 191 -6.17 16.00 27.39
CA GLU A 191 -5.19 14.90 27.30
C GLU A 191 -4.27 15.07 26.09
N LEU A 192 -4.68 15.82 25.07
CA LEU A 192 -3.88 16.05 23.88
C LEU A 192 -3.02 17.32 23.95
N LEU A 193 -3.03 18.05 25.07
CA LEU A 193 -2.11 19.19 25.29
C LEU A 193 -0.65 18.71 25.47
N GLU A 194 -0.49 17.46 25.92
CA GLU A 194 0.78 16.75 25.95
C GLU A 194 0.60 15.46 25.18
N ILE A 195 1.14 15.37 23.97
CA ILE A 195 1.00 14.16 23.13
C ILE A 195 2.26 13.32 23.15
N ASP A 196 2.09 12.00 23.28
CA ASP A 196 3.14 11.03 23.02
C ASP A 196 2.81 10.14 21.80
N MET A 197 3.68 9.17 21.48
CA MET A 197 3.47 8.26 20.35
C MET A 197 2.21 7.40 20.46
N ARG A 198 1.68 7.14 21.67
CA ARG A 198 0.41 6.44 21.88
C ARG A 198 -0.76 7.34 21.53
N ASP A 199 -0.68 8.63 21.86
CA ASP A 199 -1.70 9.60 21.47
C ASP A 199 -1.71 9.81 19.95
N VAL A 200 -0.55 9.86 19.31
CA VAL A 200 -0.41 9.88 17.85
C VAL A 200 -1.13 8.68 17.21
N ASP A 201 -0.85 7.46 17.69
CA ASP A 201 -1.51 6.25 17.20
C ASP A 201 -3.03 6.30 17.45
N ARG A 202 -3.45 6.76 18.64
CA ARG A 202 -4.86 6.96 18.99
C ARG A 202 -5.54 7.94 18.03
N MET A 203 -4.94 9.08 17.74
CA MET A 203 -5.50 10.09 16.84
C MET A 203 -5.67 9.55 15.41
N LEU A 204 -4.70 8.77 14.93
CA LEU A 204 -4.70 8.18 13.59
C LEU A 204 -5.72 7.04 13.47
N THR A 205 -5.83 6.19 14.50
CA THR A 205 -6.74 5.04 14.49
C THR A 205 -8.18 5.40 14.82
N ALA A 206 -8.42 6.36 15.73
CA ALA A 206 -9.75 6.82 16.10
C ALA A 206 -10.39 7.76 15.06
N GLY A 207 -9.61 8.16 14.04
CA GLY A 207 -10.09 9.06 12.98
C GLY A 207 -10.28 10.51 13.46
N VAL A 208 -9.61 10.92 14.55
CA VAL A 208 -9.64 12.30 15.05
C VAL A 208 -9.17 13.29 13.98
N LEU A 209 -8.20 12.87 13.17
CA LEU A 209 -7.60 13.66 12.11
C LEU A 209 -8.36 13.61 10.78
N LYS A 210 -9.53 12.99 10.73
CA LYS A 210 -10.35 12.91 9.52
C LYS A 210 -11.22 14.15 9.39
N ILE A 211 -11.04 14.90 8.29
CA ILE A 211 -11.99 15.91 7.86
C ILE A 211 -12.88 15.36 6.73
N ALA A 212 -14.00 16.00 6.48
CA ALA A 212 -14.86 15.69 5.33
C ALA A 212 -14.22 16.23 4.03
N SER A 213 -13.10 15.64 3.63
CA SER A 213 -12.39 15.91 2.37
C SER A 213 -12.16 14.60 1.63
N GLU A 214 -12.42 14.63 0.32
CA GLU A 214 -12.02 13.54 -0.59
C GLU A 214 -10.62 13.78 -1.16
N ASP A 215 -10.13 15.03 -1.08
CA ASP A 215 -8.81 15.41 -1.52
C ASP A 215 -7.75 15.14 -0.43
N PHE A 216 -6.55 14.77 -0.87
CA PHE A 216 -5.38 14.62 -0.01
C PHE A 216 -5.07 15.91 0.75
N TYR A 217 -4.69 15.78 2.02
CA TYR A 217 -4.17 16.85 2.87
C TYR A 217 -3.15 16.31 3.86
N VAL A 218 -2.33 17.21 4.40
CA VAL A 218 -1.39 16.90 5.48
C VAL A 218 -1.95 17.39 6.82
N PRO A 219 -2.23 16.49 7.78
CA PRO A 219 -2.65 16.88 9.12
C PRO A 219 -1.44 17.36 9.93
N VAL A 220 -1.49 18.61 10.40
CA VAL A 220 -0.49 19.19 11.30
C VAL A 220 -1.14 19.48 12.65
N VAL A 221 -0.70 18.79 13.70
CA VAL A 221 -1.18 18.99 15.07
C VAL A 221 -0.32 20.02 15.78
N PHE A 222 -0.98 21.04 16.33
CA PHE A 222 -0.40 22.07 17.17
C PHE A 222 -0.81 21.80 18.61
N THR A 223 0.18 21.51 19.46
CA THR A 223 -0.01 21.16 20.88
C THR A 223 1.05 21.82 21.78
N ASP A 224 0.86 21.82 23.10
CA ASP A 224 1.75 22.49 24.04
C ASP A 224 3.08 21.74 24.12
N VAL A 225 2.99 20.42 24.31
CA VAL A 225 4.15 19.54 24.53
C VAL A 225 4.04 18.29 23.66
N VAL A 226 5.13 17.95 22.98
CA VAL A 226 5.30 16.67 22.31
C VAL A 226 6.32 15.86 23.09
N LEU A 227 6.01 14.61 23.40
CA LEU A 227 6.88 13.70 24.12
C LEU A 227 7.33 12.54 23.23
N ALA A 228 8.64 12.29 23.22
CA ALA A 228 9.21 11.04 22.72
C ALA A 228 9.94 10.35 23.87
N GLU A 229 9.48 9.14 24.21
CA GLU A 229 10.02 8.36 25.34
C GLU A 229 10.00 9.13 26.69
N GLY A 230 8.99 9.96 26.88
CA GLY A 230 8.83 10.82 28.07
C GLY A 230 9.75 12.04 28.10
N VAL A 231 10.49 12.31 27.01
CA VAL A 231 11.33 13.50 26.86
C VAL A 231 10.62 14.51 25.96
N PRO A 232 10.47 15.78 26.38
CA PRO A 232 9.95 16.84 25.52
C PRO A 232 10.77 17.01 24.24
N ARG A 233 10.07 17.08 23.11
CA ARG A 233 10.61 17.29 21.76
C ARG A 233 9.91 18.48 21.11
N PRO A 234 10.58 19.19 20.20
CA PRO A 234 9.97 20.31 19.48
C PRO A 234 8.87 19.85 18.51
N GLY A 235 8.94 18.60 18.04
CA GLY A 235 7.99 17.98 17.13
C GLY A 235 8.27 16.49 16.96
N ILE A 236 7.36 15.83 16.26
CA ILE A 236 7.45 14.45 15.78
C ILE A 236 6.67 14.32 14.48
N SER A 237 7.03 13.34 13.67
CA SER A 237 6.34 13.02 12.43
C SER A 237 6.29 11.52 12.17
N THR A 238 5.27 11.07 11.44
CA THR A 238 5.24 9.72 10.89
C THR A 238 5.89 9.69 9.51
N VAL A 239 6.75 8.73 9.29
CA VAL A 239 7.38 8.50 7.98
C VAL A 239 6.44 7.75 7.01
N PRO A 240 6.51 8.01 5.70
CA PRO A 240 5.67 7.37 4.69
C PRO A 240 5.93 5.88 4.63
N ASN A 241 4.91 5.07 4.94
CA ASN A 241 4.99 3.60 4.91
C ASN A 241 6.17 3.00 5.71
N GLY A 242 6.69 3.73 6.70
CA GLY A 242 7.85 3.30 7.49
C GLY A 242 9.19 3.49 6.79
N MET A 243 9.20 4.16 5.64
CA MET A 243 10.38 4.41 4.82
C MET A 243 10.94 5.81 5.04
N CYS A 244 12.25 5.88 5.01
CA CYS A 244 13.03 7.06 5.32
C CYS A 244 14.35 6.93 4.54
N GLY A 245 14.65 7.91 3.68
CA GLY A 245 15.84 7.85 2.81
C GLY A 245 15.79 6.68 1.81
N GLY A 246 14.59 6.33 1.32
CA GLY A 246 14.39 5.14 0.48
C GLY A 246 14.57 3.80 1.21
N LEU A 247 14.84 3.81 2.51
CA LEU A 247 15.05 2.62 3.32
C LEU A 247 13.94 2.44 4.35
N ARG A 248 13.46 1.20 4.52
CA ARG A 248 12.48 0.91 5.55
C ARG A 248 13.13 0.95 6.94
N ARG A 249 12.67 1.84 7.80
CA ARG A 249 13.12 2.00 9.19
C ARG A 249 12.10 1.48 10.20
N VAL A 250 10.81 1.60 9.87
CA VAL A 250 9.73 1.15 10.75
C VAL A 250 9.10 -0.12 10.21
N TRP A 251 9.16 -1.17 11.02
CA TRP A 251 8.65 -2.50 10.66
C TRP A 251 7.16 -2.66 10.99
N GLN A 252 6.57 -1.73 11.74
CA GLN A 252 5.13 -1.69 11.93
C GLN A 252 4.44 -1.00 10.74
N ARG A 253 3.22 -1.45 10.45
CA ARG A 253 2.32 -0.77 9.51
C ARG A 253 2.17 0.68 9.93
N GLN A 254 2.46 1.60 9.02
CA GLN A 254 2.21 3.01 9.24
C GLN A 254 0.78 3.39 8.87
N PRO A 255 0.19 4.39 9.55
CA PRO A 255 -1.12 4.88 9.21
C PRO A 255 -1.09 5.58 7.84
N PRO A 256 -2.15 5.45 7.01
CA PRO A 256 -2.08 5.90 5.62
C PRO A 256 -1.92 7.40 5.41
N VAL A 257 -2.51 8.22 6.27
CA VAL A 257 -2.44 9.69 6.16
C VAL A 257 -1.15 10.22 6.77
N GLY A 258 -0.60 9.52 7.78
CA GLY A 258 0.43 10.06 8.66
C GLY A 258 -0.02 11.30 9.45
N ILE A 259 0.90 11.88 10.20
CA ILE A 259 0.74 13.11 10.97
C ILE A 259 2.07 13.84 11.08
N VAL A 260 2.00 15.17 11.17
CA VAL A 260 3.06 16.02 11.72
C VAL A 260 2.54 16.66 12.99
N ALA A 261 3.32 16.63 14.06
CA ALA A 261 2.95 17.20 15.35
C ALA A 261 4.05 18.11 15.86
N ILE A 262 3.71 19.32 16.29
CA ILE A 262 4.68 20.30 16.80
C ILE A 262 4.27 20.88 18.16
N ALA A 263 5.28 21.04 19.01
CA ALA A 263 5.17 21.63 20.35
C ALA A 263 5.23 23.15 20.30
N LYS A 264 4.70 23.81 21.33
CA LYS A 264 4.69 25.27 21.41
C LYS A 264 6.09 25.84 21.59
N GLU A 265 6.90 25.20 22.43
CA GLU A 265 8.32 25.50 22.56
C GLU A 265 9.10 24.72 21.49
N ARG A 266 9.55 25.42 20.45
CA ARG A 266 10.25 24.84 19.29
C ARG A 266 11.11 25.88 18.58
N TRP A 267 11.90 25.43 17.62
CA TRP A 267 12.57 26.31 16.67
C TRP A 267 11.64 26.66 15.49
N PRO A 268 11.86 27.80 14.79
CA PRO A 268 11.08 28.15 13.61
C PRO A 268 11.12 27.08 12.50
N THR A 269 12.24 26.37 12.39
CA THR A 269 12.48 25.33 11.38
C THR A 269 11.89 23.96 11.74
N THR A 270 11.32 23.80 12.94
CA THR A 270 10.80 22.51 13.39
C THR A 270 9.69 21.98 12.48
N LEU A 271 8.72 22.81 12.08
CA LEU A 271 7.63 22.32 11.22
C LEU A 271 8.16 21.85 9.86
N ALA A 272 9.12 22.56 9.27
CA ALA A 272 9.72 22.15 8.01
C ALA A 272 10.52 20.84 8.16
N HIS A 273 11.23 20.67 9.26
CA HIS A 273 11.95 19.43 9.59
C HIS A 273 11.01 18.23 9.72
N GLU A 274 9.94 18.36 10.51
CA GLU A 274 8.96 17.29 10.68
C GLU A 274 8.18 17.01 9.39
N MET A 275 7.96 18.02 8.54
CA MET A 275 7.41 17.84 7.21
C MET A 275 8.37 17.05 6.30
N GLY A 276 9.68 17.26 6.42
CA GLY A 276 10.69 16.45 5.74
C GLY A 276 10.57 14.96 6.08
N HIS A 277 10.42 14.62 7.36
CA HIS A 277 10.13 13.23 7.78
C HIS A 277 8.81 12.70 7.25
N PHE A 278 7.76 13.52 7.28
CA PHE A 278 6.47 13.16 6.70
C PHE A 278 6.60 12.80 5.22
N LEU A 279 7.49 13.49 4.52
CA LEU A 279 7.82 13.29 3.10
C LEU A 279 9.02 12.35 2.88
N GLY A 280 9.37 11.53 3.86
CA GLY A 280 10.28 10.39 3.67
C GLY A 280 11.76 10.67 3.87
N LEU A 281 12.14 11.83 4.41
CA LEU A 281 13.54 12.10 4.73
C LEU A 281 13.94 11.53 6.10
N CYS A 282 15.19 11.12 6.23
CA CYS A 282 15.83 10.79 7.51
C CYS A 282 16.60 11.98 8.04
N HIS A 283 16.99 11.91 9.32
CA HIS A 283 18.04 12.79 9.78
C HIS A 283 19.33 12.49 9.01
N THR A 284 20.12 13.52 8.71
CA THR A 284 21.39 13.40 7.99
C THR A 284 22.40 12.45 8.65
N HIS A 285 22.23 12.15 9.94
CA HIS A 285 23.11 11.30 10.75
C HIS A 285 22.54 9.90 11.04
N GLU A 286 21.37 9.55 10.50
CA GLU A 286 20.68 8.30 10.81
C GLU A 286 21.17 7.12 9.98
N ALA A 287 22.43 6.72 10.17
CA ALA A 287 23.03 5.58 9.47
C ALA A 287 22.05 4.39 9.35
N PRO A 288 21.84 3.81 8.15
CA PRO A 288 21.08 2.58 8.07
C PRO A 288 21.69 1.55 9.02
N PRO A 289 20.87 0.86 9.85
CA PRO A 289 21.40 -0.34 10.51
C PRO A 289 22.03 -1.19 9.42
N PRO A 290 23.23 -1.79 9.65
CA PRO A 290 23.95 -2.49 8.61
C PRO A 290 23.01 -3.51 8.00
N VAL A 291 22.56 -3.25 6.77
CA VAL A 291 21.60 -4.11 6.09
C VAL A 291 22.32 -5.44 5.96
N GLN A 292 21.92 -6.45 6.75
CA GLN A 292 22.42 -7.81 6.55
C GLN A 292 22.10 -8.15 5.10
N ARG A 293 23.13 -8.30 4.27
CA ARG A 293 22.98 -8.73 2.88
C ARG A 293 22.42 -10.14 2.91
N VAL A 294 21.09 -10.28 2.84
CA VAL A 294 20.43 -11.58 2.68
C VAL A 294 20.50 -11.95 1.20
N ALA A 295 21.69 -12.33 0.73
CA ALA A 295 21.91 -13.13 -0.47
C ALA A 295 23.40 -13.50 -0.56
N GLU A 296 23.81 -14.55 0.14
CA GLU A 296 25.02 -15.30 -0.27
C GLU A 296 24.63 -16.20 -1.45
N GLY A 297 24.79 -15.69 -2.67
CA GLY A 297 24.58 -16.44 -3.90
C GLY A 297 25.44 -15.88 -5.03
N SER A 298 26.14 -16.76 -5.74
CA SER A 298 27.15 -16.42 -6.76
C SER A 298 26.62 -15.72 -8.02
N GLU A 299 25.32 -15.41 -8.09
CA GLU A 299 24.69 -14.75 -9.25
C GLU A 299 24.66 -13.22 -9.15
N LEU A 300 25.09 -12.64 -8.02
CA LEU A 300 25.18 -11.17 -7.86
C LEU A 300 26.42 -10.54 -8.52
N ALA A 301 27.39 -11.34 -8.99
CA ALA A 301 28.63 -10.83 -9.58
C ALA A 301 28.45 -10.33 -11.04
N ASP A 302 27.40 -10.81 -11.72
CA ASP A 302 27.18 -10.58 -13.16
C ASP A 302 25.92 -9.74 -13.45
N ALA A 303 25.14 -9.35 -12.44
CA ALA A 303 24.04 -8.41 -12.61
C ALA A 303 24.61 -6.99 -12.85
N PRO A 304 24.12 -6.23 -13.84
CA PRO A 304 24.52 -4.84 -14.02
C PRO A 304 24.18 -4.07 -12.74
N VAL A 305 25.23 -3.61 -12.08
CA VAL A 305 25.20 -2.95 -10.79
C VAL A 305 24.73 -1.51 -11.02
N CYS A 306 23.44 -1.23 -10.82
CA CYS A 306 22.98 0.14 -10.52
C CYS A 306 23.42 0.58 -9.10
N ASP A 307 24.15 -0.27 -8.38
CA ASP A 307 24.62 -0.13 -7.00
C ASP A 307 25.92 0.68 -6.89
N ALA A 308 26.01 1.84 -7.56
CA ALA A 308 26.80 2.92 -6.96
C ALA A 308 25.98 3.46 -5.78
N ARG A 309 25.72 2.61 -4.77
CA ARG A 309 25.35 3.11 -3.44
C ARG A 309 26.42 4.11 -3.10
N CYS A 310 25.98 5.33 -2.86
CA CYS A 310 26.83 6.37 -2.35
C CYS A 310 27.51 5.80 -1.10
N PRO A 311 28.84 5.57 -1.14
CA PRO A 311 29.45 4.53 -0.32
C PRO A 311 29.43 4.80 1.19
N GLU A 312 28.91 5.95 1.63
CA GLU A 312 29.04 6.48 3.00
C GLU A 312 27.78 7.20 3.52
N ASP A 313 26.61 7.01 2.90
CA ASP A 313 25.43 7.81 3.25
C ASP A 313 24.71 7.28 4.49
N ASP A 314 24.66 8.13 5.51
CA ASP A 314 23.94 7.85 6.73
C ASP A 314 22.42 7.94 6.51
N ASP A 315 21.93 8.89 5.70
CA ASP A 315 20.50 9.12 5.49
C ASP A 315 19.95 8.49 4.20
N GLY A 316 20.79 7.83 3.40
CA GLY A 316 20.40 7.18 2.14
C GLY A 316 20.28 8.12 0.94
N ILE A 317 20.87 9.32 1.00
CA ILE A 317 20.82 10.35 -0.04
C ILE A 317 22.25 10.77 -0.41
N CYS A 318 22.57 10.79 -1.71
CA CYS A 318 23.94 10.90 -2.20
C CYS A 318 24.53 12.30 -2.13
N ASP A 319 23.68 13.32 -2.18
CA ASP A 319 24.10 14.72 -2.16
C ASP A 319 24.16 15.32 -0.75
N THR A 320 23.87 14.52 0.29
CA THR A 320 24.02 14.92 1.68
C THR A 320 25.41 14.53 2.19
N ALA A 321 26.11 15.49 2.79
CA ALA A 321 27.41 15.21 3.38
C ALA A 321 27.25 14.35 4.64
N THR A 322 28.14 13.36 4.82
CA THR A 322 28.18 12.50 6.02
C THR A 322 28.10 13.32 7.30
N ASP A 323 27.16 12.95 8.17
CA ASP A 323 26.90 13.63 9.44
C ASP A 323 27.08 12.64 10.59
N PRO A 324 28.20 12.69 11.32
CA PRO A 324 28.42 11.85 12.50
C PRO A 324 27.44 12.11 13.65
N GLY A 325 26.59 13.14 13.54
CA GLY A 325 25.54 13.47 14.49
C GLY A 325 26.00 14.36 15.64
N PRO A 326 25.03 14.83 16.46
CA PRO A 326 25.26 15.83 17.50
C PRO A 326 26.13 15.33 18.67
N GLU A 327 26.36 14.02 18.78
CA GLU A 327 27.28 13.45 19.78
C GLU A 327 28.76 13.68 19.43
N ARG A 328 29.06 13.89 18.14
CA ARG A 328 30.43 13.99 17.61
C ARG A 328 30.72 15.32 16.92
N CYS A 329 29.68 16.10 16.64
CA CYS A 329 29.74 17.37 15.96
C CYS A 329 28.94 18.44 16.73
N ALA A 330 29.40 19.69 16.66
CA ALA A 330 28.70 20.85 17.20
C ALA A 330 28.87 22.05 16.27
N THR A 331 27.90 22.97 16.28
CA THR A 331 27.99 24.25 15.58
C THR A 331 28.36 25.39 16.53
N ASP A 332 29.01 26.43 16.00
CA ASP A 332 29.16 27.71 16.68
C ASP A 332 28.05 28.71 16.26
N GLU A 333 28.08 29.93 16.81
CA GLU A 333 27.12 31.00 16.49
C GLU A 333 27.15 31.46 15.02
N GLN A 334 28.20 31.08 14.27
CA GLN A 334 28.35 31.36 12.84
C GLN A 334 27.95 30.16 11.96
N CYS A 335 27.39 29.11 12.57
CA CYS A 335 27.06 27.85 11.90
C CYS A 335 28.29 27.17 11.28
N LEU A 336 29.47 27.30 11.89
CA LEU A 336 30.63 26.49 11.54
C LEU A 336 30.57 25.18 12.34
N VAL A 337 30.66 24.04 11.64
CA VAL A 337 30.65 22.72 12.29
C VAL A 337 32.06 22.32 12.73
N HIS A 338 32.14 21.81 13.95
CA HIS A 338 33.33 21.21 14.53
C HIS A 338 33.05 19.74 14.87
N CYS A 339 33.59 18.82 14.07
CA CYS A 339 33.46 17.38 14.29
C CYS A 339 34.77 16.76 14.82
N LEU A 340 34.66 15.79 15.74
CA LEU A 340 35.83 15.06 16.28
C LEU A 340 36.59 14.25 15.23
N GLY A 341 35.93 13.84 14.14
CA GLY A 341 36.51 13.05 13.04
C GLY A 341 37.10 13.87 11.89
N GLY A 342 36.91 15.19 11.88
CA GLY A 342 37.24 16.05 10.73
C GLY A 342 36.17 16.07 9.63
N ASP A 343 35.07 15.35 9.83
CA ASP A 343 33.87 15.38 9.00
C ASP A 343 33.29 16.80 8.90
N ARG A 344 32.56 17.07 7.81
CA ARG A 344 32.04 18.41 7.48
C ARG A 344 30.59 18.30 7.02
N PRO A 345 29.64 17.92 7.90
CA PRO A 345 28.24 17.93 7.54
C PRO A 345 27.79 19.36 7.19
N ASP A 346 26.73 19.49 6.41
CA ASP A 346 26.14 20.79 6.13
C ASP A 346 25.14 21.16 7.25
N PRO A 347 25.48 22.12 8.14
CA PRO A 347 24.59 22.50 9.23
C PRO A 347 23.33 23.23 8.75
N ARG A 348 23.30 23.62 7.47
CA ARG A 348 22.14 24.27 6.85
C ARG A 348 21.12 23.27 6.36
N ASN A 349 21.45 21.98 6.27
CA ASN A 349 20.52 20.96 5.86
C ASN A 349 19.35 20.89 6.87
N MET A 350 18.13 21.00 6.38
CA MET A 350 16.92 21.03 7.21
C MET A 350 16.78 19.77 8.07
N MET A 351 17.32 18.63 7.62
CA MET A 351 17.26 17.36 8.33
C MET A 351 18.41 17.14 9.33
N ALA A 352 19.35 18.08 9.44
CA ALA A 352 20.46 17.98 10.39
C ALA A 352 20.08 18.42 11.81
N TYR A 353 20.80 17.96 12.84
CA TYR A 353 20.52 18.29 14.26
C TYR A 353 21.09 19.64 14.73
N TYR A 354 21.16 20.63 13.84
CA TYR A 354 21.68 21.98 14.09
C TYR A 354 20.57 23.04 13.88
N PRO A 355 19.51 23.06 14.71
CA PRO A 355 18.25 23.72 14.40
C PRO A 355 18.34 25.23 14.18
N GLU A 356 19.32 25.91 14.78
CA GLU A 356 19.61 27.34 14.58
C GLU A 356 20.20 27.67 13.21
N CYS A 357 20.74 26.67 12.50
CA CYS A 357 21.49 26.84 11.26
C CYS A 357 20.73 26.35 10.01
N ARG A 358 19.66 25.57 10.20
CA ARG A 358 18.84 25.00 9.12
C ARG A 358 18.25 26.07 8.21
N SER A 359 18.38 25.88 6.91
CA SER A 359 17.84 26.82 5.92
C SER A 359 17.52 26.21 4.55
N MET A 360 17.87 24.94 4.29
CA MET A 360 17.63 24.34 2.97
C MET A 360 17.53 22.82 2.99
N PHE A 361 16.85 22.27 1.99
CA PHE A 361 16.96 20.87 1.58
C PHE A 361 17.94 20.74 0.41
N SER A 362 18.61 19.60 0.30
CA SER A 362 19.40 19.26 -0.88
C SER A 362 18.50 18.98 -2.10
N GLU A 363 19.10 18.80 -3.28
CA GLU A 363 18.36 18.56 -4.50
C GLU A 363 17.70 17.17 -4.47
N GLU A 364 18.46 16.14 -4.13
CA GLU A 364 17.93 14.77 -4.03
C GLU A 364 16.92 14.60 -2.89
N GLN A 365 17.11 15.31 -1.76
CA GLN A 365 16.07 15.39 -0.72
C GLN A 365 14.76 15.94 -1.29
N THR A 366 14.82 16.98 -2.12
CA THR A 366 13.63 17.59 -2.71
C THR A 366 12.94 16.61 -3.67
N LEU A 367 13.70 15.90 -4.51
CA LEU A 367 13.17 14.87 -5.41
C LEU A 367 12.49 13.72 -4.63
N LEU A 368 13.12 13.23 -3.57
CA LEU A 368 12.54 12.19 -2.72
C LEU A 368 11.25 12.65 -2.04
N MET A 369 11.19 13.91 -1.59
CA MET A 369 9.98 14.49 -1.01
C MET A 369 8.83 14.62 -2.01
N ARG A 370 9.12 15.02 -3.26
CA ARG A 370 8.11 15.07 -4.35
C ARG A 370 7.56 13.69 -4.66
N ARG A 371 8.44 12.70 -4.85
CA ARG A 371 8.04 11.29 -5.01
C ARG A 371 7.17 10.81 -3.84
N SER A 372 7.57 11.10 -2.60
CA SER A 372 6.80 10.69 -1.42
C SER A 372 5.43 11.39 -1.33
N LEU A 373 5.35 12.65 -1.72
CA LEU A 373 4.09 13.40 -1.78
C LEU A 373 3.13 12.82 -2.84
N ALA A 374 3.66 12.54 -4.02
CA ALA A 374 2.97 11.85 -5.12
C ALA A 374 2.37 10.52 -4.66
N LEU A 375 3.19 9.66 -4.06
CA LEU A 375 2.77 8.38 -3.49
C LEU A 375 1.63 8.56 -2.48
N ARG A 376 1.79 9.48 -1.52
CA ARG A 376 0.76 9.75 -0.49
C ARG A 376 -0.56 10.23 -1.08
N ARG A 377 -0.55 11.04 -2.14
CA ARG A 377 -1.77 11.45 -2.86
C ARG A 377 -2.47 10.23 -3.46
N GLY A 378 -1.73 9.35 -4.13
CA GLY A 378 -2.25 8.08 -4.65
C GLY A 378 -2.83 7.18 -3.54
N TRP A 379 -2.13 7.04 -2.42
CA TRP A 379 -2.58 6.24 -1.28
C TRP A 379 -3.84 6.80 -0.61
N HIS A 380 -3.98 8.12 -0.54
CA HIS A 380 -5.11 8.78 0.10
C HIS A 380 -6.45 8.41 -0.55
N ALA A 381 -6.51 8.45 -1.88
CA ALA A 381 -7.70 8.02 -2.64
C ALA A 381 -8.13 6.60 -2.28
N CYS A 382 -7.17 5.71 -2.04
CA CYS A 382 -7.40 4.32 -1.70
C CYS A 382 -7.74 4.07 -0.23
N THR A 383 -7.32 4.95 0.68
CA THR A 383 -7.40 4.70 2.13
C THR A 383 -8.49 5.50 2.83
N GLN A 384 -8.95 6.62 2.26
CA GLN A 384 -10.03 7.42 2.83
C GLN A 384 -11.41 7.11 2.25
N SER A 385 -11.50 6.60 1.02
CA SER A 385 -12.79 6.18 0.48
C SER A 385 -13.33 4.98 1.26
N SER A 386 -14.60 5.01 1.64
CA SER A 386 -15.26 3.89 2.34
C SER A 386 -15.27 2.60 1.52
N ALA A 387 -15.19 2.73 0.19
CA ALA A 387 -15.04 1.62 -0.74
C ALA A 387 -13.59 1.15 -0.92
N GLY A 388 -12.61 2.01 -0.61
CA GLY A 388 -11.20 1.83 -0.98
C GLY A 388 -10.97 1.81 -2.49
N CYS A 389 -9.71 1.70 -2.90
CA CYS A 389 -9.39 1.34 -4.29
C CYS A 389 -9.61 -0.16 -4.47
N VAL A 390 -10.69 -0.54 -5.15
CA VAL A 390 -10.88 -1.91 -5.63
C VAL A 390 -9.77 -2.22 -6.62
N CYS A 391 -9.16 -3.39 -6.50
CA CYS A 391 -8.08 -3.81 -7.38
C CYS A 391 -8.29 -5.20 -7.92
N ASP A 392 -7.62 -5.50 -9.03
CA ASP A 392 -7.53 -6.86 -9.56
C ASP A 392 -6.09 -7.36 -9.34
N PRO A 393 -5.88 -8.42 -8.54
CA PRO A 393 -4.54 -8.95 -8.27
C PRO A 393 -3.84 -9.46 -9.53
N ALA A 394 -4.57 -9.77 -10.61
CA ALA A 394 -3.99 -10.18 -11.88
C ALA A 394 -3.51 -9.00 -12.74
N LEU A 395 -4.01 -7.78 -12.49
CA LEU A 395 -3.70 -6.58 -13.27
C LEU A 395 -2.73 -5.63 -12.58
N GLY A 396 -2.46 -5.81 -11.28
CA GLY A 396 -1.53 -4.95 -10.54
C GLY A 396 -2.01 -3.49 -10.46
N SER A 397 -3.31 -3.25 -10.30
CA SER A 397 -3.93 -1.93 -10.45
C SER A 397 -3.74 -0.98 -9.26
N CYS A 398 -2.84 -1.27 -8.33
CA CYS A 398 -2.65 -0.45 -7.13
C CYS A 398 -1.60 0.64 -7.35
N PRO A 399 -1.72 1.78 -6.63
CA PRO A 399 -0.64 2.75 -6.57
C PRO A 399 0.68 2.09 -6.12
N GLU A 400 1.80 2.70 -6.50
CA GLU A 400 3.12 2.24 -6.08
C GLU A 400 3.20 2.14 -4.54
N GLU A 401 3.91 1.13 -4.04
CA GLU A 401 4.01 0.76 -2.60
C GLU A 401 2.69 0.34 -1.92
N MET A 402 1.65 0.09 -2.71
CA MET A 402 0.45 -0.61 -2.26
C MET A 402 0.35 -1.99 -2.91
N THR A 403 -0.09 -2.98 -2.14
CA THR A 403 -0.40 -4.32 -2.63
C THR A 403 -1.90 -4.51 -2.76
N CYS A 404 -2.34 -5.15 -3.85
CA CYS A 404 -3.70 -5.63 -3.99
C CYS A 404 -3.94 -6.82 -3.06
N ARG A 405 -4.78 -6.65 -2.03
CA ARG A 405 -5.00 -7.66 -0.98
C ARG A 405 -6.46 -8.10 -0.89
N PRO A 406 -6.70 -9.37 -0.52
CA PRO A 406 -8.04 -9.81 -0.23
C PRO A 406 -8.56 -9.07 1.01
N TYR A 407 -9.80 -8.61 0.96
CA TYR A 407 -10.45 -7.94 2.07
C TYR A 407 -11.76 -8.64 2.42
N VAL A 408 -11.87 -9.02 3.69
CA VAL A 408 -13.08 -9.61 4.27
C VAL A 408 -13.87 -8.48 4.94
N GLY A 409 -14.57 -7.70 4.12
CA GLY A 409 -15.46 -6.66 4.60
C GLY A 409 -16.33 -6.15 3.46
N GLY A 410 -17.61 -6.49 3.52
CA GLY A 410 -18.59 -6.18 2.49
C GLY A 410 -19.84 -7.01 2.74
N ALA A 411 -21.00 -6.49 2.35
CA ALA A 411 -22.28 -7.20 2.49
C ALA A 411 -22.35 -8.46 1.61
N ASP A 412 -21.47 -8.57 0.61
CA ASP A 412 -21.40 -9.68 -0.32
C ASP A 412 -20.38 -10.72 0.16
N ALA A 413 -20.79 -11.99 0.24
CA ALA A 413 -19.98 -13.12 0.72
C ALA A 413 -18.81 -13.53 -0.21
N GLY A 414 -18.39 -12.65 -1.14
CA GLY A 414 -17.26 -12.86 -2.05
C GLY A 414 -15.96 -12.31 -1.49
N THR A 415 -14.82 -12.88 -1.92
CA THR A 415 -13.51 -12.28 -1.68
C THR A 415 -13.35 -11.04 -2.55
N ASN A 416 -13.49 -9.86 -1.95
CA ASN A 416 -13.18 -8.60 -2.60
C ASN A 416 -11.69 -8.29 -2.47
N TRP A 417 -11.17 -7.48 -3.38
CA TRP A 417 -9.76 -7.10 -3.44
C TRP A 417 -9.64 -5.59 -3.36
N ARG A 418 -8.71 -5.11 -2.53
CA ARG A 418 -8.43 -3.67 -2.39
C ARG A 418 -6.95 -3.39 -2.25
N CYS A 419 -6.53 -2.21 -2.68
CA CYS A 419 -5.18 -1.74 -2.42
C CYS A 419 -5.02 -1.43 -0.93
N ASP A 420 -3.93 -1.93 -0.35
CA ASP A 420 -3.52 -1.60 1.00
C ASP A 420 -2.01 -1.35 1.02
N LEU A 421 -1.55 -0.54 1.97
CA LEU A 421 -0.12 -0.21 2.10
C LEU A 421 0.73 -1.45 2.39
N ASP A 422 1.95 -1.43 1.87
CA ASP A 422 2.91 -2.51 2.07
C ASP A 422 3.44 -2.59 3.50
N GLY A 423 3.13 -3.70 4.16
CA GLY A 423 3.71 -4.03 5.46
C GLY A 423 5.18 -4.39 5.36
N ALA A 424 5.86 -4.52 6.50
CA ALA A 424 7.32 -4.58 6.53
C ALA A 424 7.93 -5.94 6.30
N ALA A 425 7.17 -7.01 6.52
CA ALA A 425 7.67 -8.34 6.29
C ALA A 425 7.87 -8.57 4.79
N LEU A 426 9.14 -8.78 4.42
CA LEU A 426 9.53 -9.22 3.09
C LEU A 426 8.91 -10.60 2.78
N PRO A 427 8.88 -11.02 1.50
CA PRO A 427 8.60 -12.42 1.16
C PRO A 427 9.43 -13.39 2.02
N GLY A 428 8.78 -14.40 2.61
CA GLY A 428 9.37 -15.30 3.60
C GLY A 428 9.29 -14.80 5.05
N GLY A 429 9.02 -13.52 5.29
CA GLY A 429 8.85 -12.98 6.64
C GLY A 429 7.62 -13.55 7.36
N THR A 430 7.63 -13.52 8.68
CA THR A 430 6.45 -13.88 9.48
C THR A 430 5.41 -12.77 9.45
N CYS A 431 4.13 -13.17 9.51
CA CYS A 431 3.01 -12.23 9.57
C CYS A 431 1.85 -12.78 10.39
N LYS A 432 1.05 -11.87 10.94
CA LYS A 432 -0.22 -12.15 11.63
C LYS A 432 -1.42 -11.69 10.81
N ALA A 433 -1.23 -10.75 9.91
CA ALA A 433 -2.27 -10.18 9.07
C ALA A 433 -1.70 -9.79 7.70
N GLY A 434 -2.57 -9.70 6.68
CA GLY A 434 -2.18 -9.28 5.33
C GLY A 434 -1.48 -7.92 5.32
N GLY A 435 -1.88 -7.00 6.21
CA GLY A 435 -1.28 -5.68 6.44
C GLY A 435 0.21 -5.66 6.79
N GLU A 436 0.78 -6.80 7.18
CA GLU A 436 2.17 -6.90 7.63
C GLU A 436 3.15 -7.27 6.52
N CYS A 437 2.67 -7.72 5.37
CA CYS A 437 3.51 -8.15 4.24
C CYS A 437 3.77 -7.02 3.25
N GLY A 438 4.97 -6.94 2.69
CA GLY A 438 5.34 -5.93 1.68
C GLY A 438 5.68 -6.54 0.33
N ASN A 439 6.03 -5.68 -0.63
CA ASN A 439 6.52 -6.05 -1.97
C ASN A 439 5.54 -6.97 -2.71
N GLY A 440 4.25 -6.63 -2.75
CA GLY A 440 3.24 -7.43 -3.44
C GLY A 440 2.85 -8.74 -2.74
N SER A 441 3.32 -8.96 -1.51
CA SER A 441 3.08 -10.20 -0.77
C SER A 441 1.78 -10.18 0.03
N ILE A 442 1.21 -11.36 0.25
CA ILE A 442 0.07 -11.59 1.11
C ILE A 442 0.45 -12.48 2.29
N CYS A 443 -0.25 -12.29 3.42
CA CYS A 443 -0.06 -13.16 4.57
C CYS A 443 -0.82 -14.47 4.36
N VAL A 444 -0.08 -15.57 4.32
CA VAL A 444 -0.60 -16.93 4.14
C VAL A 444 -0.38 -17.70 5.43
N HIS A 445 -1.45 -18.25 5.99
CA HIS A 445 -1.36 -19.09 7.18
C HIS A 445 -1.17 -20.56 6.81
N THR A 446 -0.14 -21.19 7.35
CA THR A 446 0.10 -22.63 7.24
C THR A 446 -0.87 -23.42 8.14
N PRO A 447 -1.04 -24.74 7.93
CA PRO A 447 -1.99 -25.55 8.72
C PRO A 447 -1.72 -25.58 10.24
N ASP A 448 -0.50 -25.25 10.68
CA ASP A 448 -0.11 -25.11 12.08
C ASP A 448 -0.44 -23.73 12.67
N GLY A 449 -0.95 -22.81 11.85
CA GLY A 449 -1.37 -21.46 12.23
C GLY A 449 -0.30 -20.38 12.10
N ALA A 450 0.95 -20.72 11.75
CA ALA A 450 1.98 -19.73 11.47
C ALA A 450 1.62 -18.94 10.20
N GLY A 451 1.79 -17.62 10.22
CA GLY A 451 1.57 -16.77 9.05
C GLY A 451 2.89 -16.37 8.42
N HIS A 452 2.96 -16.43 7.10
CA HIS A 452 4.12 -16.06 6.31
C HIS A 452 3.74 -15.17 5.12
N CYS A 453 4.58 -14.19 4.82
CA CYS A 453 4.41 -13.36 3.64
C CYS A 453 4.87 -14.11 2.40
N ALA A 454 3.96 -14.33 1.46
CA ALA A 454 4.28 -14.95 0.18
C ALA A 454 3.90 -14.05 -0.97
N ARG A 455 4.78 -13.97 -1.98
CA ARG A 455 4.50 -13.24 -3.21
C ARG A 455 3.32 -13.87 -3.93
N THR A 456 2.43 -13.02 -4.44
CA THR A 456 1.39 -13.46 -5.36
C THR A 456 2.00 -13.77 -6.72
N CYS A 457 1.56 -14.86 -7.34
CA CYS A 457 2.05 -15.29 -8.63
C CYS A 457 1.36 -14.54 -9.75
N MET A 458 1.92 -13.39 -10.11
CA MET A 458 1.54 -12.62 -11.29
C MET A 458 2.35 -13.09 -12.52
N PRO A 459 1.84 -12.91 -13.76
CA PRO A 459 2.62 -13.13 -14.97
C PRO A 459 3.96 -12.37 -14.90
N GLY A 460 5.09 -13.09 -14.92
CA GLY A 460 6.44 -12.51 -14.82
C GLY A 460 7.21 -12.91 -13.55
N VAL A 461 6.55 -13.45 -12.52
CA VAL A 461 7.25 -14.05 -11.36
C VAL A 461 7.77 -15.44 -11.78
N THR A 462 8.95 -15.50 -12.40
CA THR A 462 9.55 -16.76 -12.88
C THR A 462 10.47 -17.43 -11.86
N ALA A 463 10.79 -16.75 -10.75
CA ALA A 463 11.80 -17.19 -9.80
C ALA A 463 11.30 -18.23 -8.79
N CYS A 464 10.03 -18.66 -8.84
CA CYS A 464 9.50 -19.60 -7.85
C CYS A 464 8.32 -20.43 -8.36
N LYS A 465 7.99 -21.50 -7.62
CA LYS A 465 6.91 -22.42 -7.90
C LYS A 465 5.60 -21.87 -7.36
N CYS A 466 4.68 -21.62 -8.27
CA CYS A 466 3.35 -21.11 -7.99
C CYS A 466 2.36 -22.24 -7.71
N GLU A 467 1.69 -22.19 -6.55
CA GLU A 467 0.60 -23.09 -6.20
C GLU A 467 -0.62 -22.29 -5.72
N ALA A 468 -1.81 -22.72 -6.12
CA ALA A 468 -3.06 -22.13 -5.61
C ALA A 468 -3.26 -22.55 -4.16
N ILE A 469 -3.55 -21.58 -3.30
CA ILE A 469 -4.01 -21.83 -1.93
C ILE A 469 -5.53 -21.66 -1.86
N ASP A 470 -6.20 -22.45 -1.01
CA ASP A 470 -7.67 -22.52 -1.01
C ASP A 470 -8.36 -21.25 -0.46
N ALA A 471 -7.64 -20.43 0.31
CA ALA A 471 -8.18 -19.20 0.90
C ALA A 471 -7.05 -18.19 1.22
N PRO A 472 -6.93 -17.08 0.49
CA PRO A 472 -7.70 -16.69 -0.71
C PRO A 472 -7.37 -17.57 -1.92
N ALA A 473 -8.28 -17.74 -2.87
CA ALA A 473 -8.04 -18.51 -4.11
C ALA A 473 -7.07 -17.78 -5.06
N VAL A 474 -5.79 -17.72 -4.68
CA VAL A 474 -4.71 -17.08 -5.41
C VAL A 474 -3.50 -17.99 -5.44
N ALA A 475 -2.80 -17.98 -6.58
CA ALA A 475 -1.52 -18.66 -6.69
C ALA A 475 -0.45 -17.86 -5.96
N VAL A 476 0.29 -18.50 -5.07
CA VAL A 476 1.39 -17.89 -4.31
C VAL A 476 2.69 -18.64 -4.54
N CYS A 477 3.78 -17.93 -4.32
CA CYS A 477 5.15 -18.42 -4.38
C CYS A 477 5.42 -19.36 -3.19
N THR A 478 5.48 -20.67 -3.42
CA THR A 478 5.57 -21.65 -2.31
C THR A 478 6.92 -21.67 -1.61
N GLU A 479 7.97 -21.22 -2.27
CA GLU A 479 9.31 -21.06 -1.72
C GLU A 479 9.33 -20.03 -0.60
N ASP A 480 8.50 -18.98 -0.69
CA ASP A 480 8.34 -17.99 0.38
C ASP A 480 7.65 -18.60 1.62
N LEU A 481 7.00 -19.76 1.48
CA LEU A 481 6.36 -20.48 2.59
C LEU A 481 7.26 -21.56 3.20
N ARG A 482 8.37 -21.89 2.54
CA ARG A 482 9.30 -22.92 3.02
C ARG A 482 10.33 -22.26 3.91
N PHE A 483 10.08 -22.28 5.21
CA PHE A 483 11.18 -22.30 6.13
C PHE A 483 11.83 -23.67 6.05
N ASP A 484 12.98 -23.74 5.40
CA ASP A 484 13.98 -24.71 5.83
C ASP A 484 14.21 -24.41 7.30
N SER A 485 13.65 -25.24 8.17
CA SER A 485 14.10 -25.34 9.55
C SER A 485 15.61 -25.49 9.44
N ALA A 486 16.36 -24.42 9.74
CA ALA A 486 17.80 -24.40 9.59
C ALA A 486 18.36 -25.70 10.20
N PRO A 487 19.25 -26.43 9.49
CA PRO A 487 19.76 -27.71 9.96
C PRO A 487 20.47 -27.63 11.31
#